data_AF-A0A9Y4U3B8-F1
#
_entry.id   AF-A0A9Y4U3B8-F1
#
_cell.length_a   1.000
_cell.length_b   1.000
_cell.length_c   1.000
_cell.angle_alpha   90.00
_cell.angle_beta   90.00
_cell.angle_gamma   90.00
#
_symmetry.space_group_name_H-M   'P 1'
#
loop_
_entity.id
_entity.type
_entity.pdbx_description
1 polymer ?
#
loop_
_entity_poly.entity_id
_entity_poly.type
_entity_poly.pdbx_seq_one_letter_code
_entity_poly.pdbx_strand_id
1 'polypeptide(L)'
;MEQSGRHAWVERRRCVAYMVALVMFWSEAAAQIRYSISEEVKEGSVVGNIAKDLGIDKVTLKEREYRIVGTSTEPLFHLNQDDGILYVSRKVDREEICERSNACIINLKTVLENPLEIHYVAIEVLDVNDHSPVFPEKEKRLEIFESTLPGARFQLQTARDPDGSQFSVQQYKLSHNDHFRLEVKERGEDRKMPFLVLQKQLDREAMREHRLLLTAVDGGKPARSGTIEILIEVLDVNDNWPVFTQDVYSAVLNENAPPGTLAIQVNATDLDEGANGEIVYSFGKEVDVNLQKLFYIDSKTGEIKVTGEIDFEENQNYEIDIQASDKGTVPLSTDKTVIIKIIDLNDNAPEIEVTSFSKSVPEDCRTGTTVALISVNDLDSGPNGKVSCFIREAVPFAISPSLQDNMYAIVTKSLLDREEKSFYGLTVVAKDTGEPSLSSEKTIAVVVSDVNDNRPQFSLSPYTFYITENNDLAAPLFSVRASDPDDGDNAHIVYHICSLTGDVLLKR
;
A
#
# COMPACT_ATOMS: atom_id res chain seq x y z
N MET A 1 75.73 35.50 31.94
CA MET A 1 76.35 34.55 32.88
C MET A 1 76.64 33.29 32.07
N GLU A 2 77.79 33.25 31.39
CA GLU A 2 79.05 32.62 31.87
C GLU A 2 78.89 31.10 32.01
N GLN A 3 79.70 30.19 31.45
CA GLN A 3 80.89 30.13 30.58
C GLN A 3 80.83 28.69 29.97
N SER A 4 81.00 28.44 28.67
CA SER A 4 82.26 28.24 27.92
C SER A 4 83.25 27.17 28.45
N GLY A 5 83.38 26.08 27.67
CA GLY A 5 84.67 25.42 27.37
C GLY A 5 85.18 24.41 28.40
N ARG A 6 86.03 23.42 28.09
CA ARG A 6 86.86 23.15 26.90
C ARG A 6 87.61 21.82 27.14
N HIS A 7 87.90 21.07 26.05
CA HIS A 7 89.17 20.34 25.79
C HIS A 7 89.54 19.14 26.70
N ALA A 8 90.29 18.11 26.30
CA ALA A 8 91.10 17.87 25.09
C ALA A 8 91.68 16.42 25.09
N TRP A 9 91.82 15.87 23.87
CA TRP A 9 93.00 15.11 23.34
C TRP A 9 93.35 13.72 23.91
N VAL A 10 93.80 12.67 23.20
CA VAL A 10 94.09 12.24 21.81
C VAL A 10 95.40 11.42 21.85
N GLU A 11 95.40 10.27 21.14
CA GLU A 11 96.56 9.50 20.62
C GLU A 11 97.40 8.65 21.62
N ARG A 12 97.94 7.45 21.29
CA ARG A 12 98.59 7.04 20.02
C ARG A 12 98.95 5.52 19.97
N ARG A 13 98.73 4.91 18.77
CA ARG A 13 99.54 3.94 17.97
C ARG A 13 100.47 2.89 18.64
N ARG A 14 100.43 1.62 18.14
CA ARG A 14 101.36 1.04 17.10
C ARG A 14 101.15 -0.47 16.85
N CYS A 15 101.39 -0.86 15.59
CA CYS A 15 101.41 -2.21 15.00
C CYS A 15 102.50 -3.16 15.57
N VAL A 16 102.31 -4.49 15.42
CA VAL A 16 103.17 -5.44 14.65
C VAL A 16 102.76 -6.93 14.87
N ALA A 17 102.51 -7.61 13.75
CA ALA A 17 102.75 -9.02 13.37
C ALA A 17 102.39 -10.26 14.25
N TYR A 18 101.61 -11.14 13.60
CA TYR A 18 101.70 -12.62 13.51
C TYR A 18 101.92 -13.47 14.78
N MET A 19 100.90 -14.27 15.13
CA MET A 19 101.01 -15.73 15.16
C MET A 19 99.62 -16.37 15.10
N VAL A 20 99.40 -17.17 14.05
CA VAL A 20 98.27 -18.07 13.89
C VAL A 20 98.41 -19.18 14.92
N ALA A 21 97.44 -19.28 15.83
CA ALA A 21 97.19 -20.47 16.62
C ALA A 21 95.71 -20.84 16.47
N LEU A 22 95.47 -21.65 15.44
CA LEU A 22 94.30 -22.51 15.30
C LEU A 22 94.19 -23.40 16.56
N VAL A 23 93.29 -23.06 17.46
CA VAL A 23 92.72 -24.04 18.39
C VAL A 23 91.32 -24.29 17.90
N MET A 24 91.22 -25.28 17.01
CA MET A 24 89.97 -25.91 16.65
C MET A 24 89.42 -26.61 17.90
N PHE A 25 88.45 -25.98 18.56
CA PHE A 25 87.49 -26.75 19.35
C PHE A 25 86.61 -27.51 18.35
N TRP A 26 87.02 -28.72 18.00
CA TRP A 26 86.10 -29.72 17.46
C TRP A 26 85.16 -30.07 18.61
N SER A 27 84.00 -29.43 18.65
CA SER A 27 82.83 -30.15 19.15
C SER A 27 82.62 -31.29 18.16
N GLU A 28 82.78 -32.53 18.59
CA GLU A 28 82.20 -33.67 17.88
C GLU A 28 80.70 -33.37 17.75
N ALA A 29 80.30 -32.84 16.60
CA ALA A 29 78.91 -32.85 16.21
C ALA A 29 78.57 -34.33 16.07
N ALA A 30 77.82 -34.87 17.04
CA ALA A 30 77.19 -36.17 16.86
C ALA A 30 76.35 -36.06 15.58
N ALA A 31 76.81 -36.68 14.50
CA ALA A 31 76.13 -36.63 13.22
C ALA A 31 74.76 -37.31 13.40
N GLN A 32 73.70 -36.51 13.44
CA GLN A 32 72.33 -37.02 13.46
C GLN A 32 72.00 -37.49 12.03
N ILE A 33 71.69 -38.77 11.88
CA ILE A 33 71.29 -39.30 10.57
C ILE A 33 69.89 -38.79 10.27
N ARG A 34 69.69 -38.26 9.06
CA ARG A 34 68.40 -37.74 8.61
C ARG A 34 67.98 -38.46 7.34
N TYR A 35 66.82 -39.11 7.39
CA TYR A 35 66.14 -39.67 6.23
C TYR A 35 64.85 -38.90 5.96
N SER A 36 64.35 -39.01 4.74
CA SER A 36 63.05 -38.49 4.35
C SER A 36 62.25 -39.59 3.68
N ILE A 37 60.98 -39.75 4.05
CA ILE A 37 60.07 -40.70 3.43
C ILE A 37 58.71 -40.03 3.21
N SER A 38 58.11 -40.24 2.04
CA SER A 38 56.71 -39.82 1.84
C SER A 38 55.78 -40.66 2.70
N GLU A 39 54.69 -40.07 3.15
CA GLU A 39 53.58 -40.85 3.70
C GLU A 39 52.91 -41.73 2.64
N GLU A 40 51.94 -42.55 3.06
CA GLU A 40 51.20 -43.47 2.18
C GLU A 40 52.06 -44.52 1.45
N VAL A 41 53.33 -44.66 1.85
CA VAL A 41 54.24 -45.68 1.34
C VAL A 41 53.81 -47.08 1.78
N LYS A 42 54.04 -48.07 0.91
CA LYS A 42 53.69 -49.47 1.17
C LYS A 42 54.50 -50.02 2.34
N GLU A 43 53.88 -50.90 3.12
CA GLU A 43 54.58 -51.70 4.12
C GLU A 43 55.77 -52.46 3.49
N GLY A 44 56.90 -52.49 4.19
CA GLY A 44 58.15 -53.05 3.69
C GLY A 44 58.96 -52.13 2.79
N SER A 45 58.55 -50.86 2.60
CA SER A 45 59.35 -49.87 1.88
C SER A 45 60.63 -49.54 2.64
N VAL A 46 61.74 -49.36 1.91
CA VAL A 46 63.04 -48.99 2.47
C VAL A 46 63.05 -47.50 2.79
N VAL A 47 63.36 -47.15 4.04
CA VAL A 47 63.59 -45.75 4.49
C VAL A 47 65.04 -45.34 4.24
N GLY A 48 65.99 -46.20 4.57
CA GLY A 48 67.42 -45.91 4.47
C GLY A 48 68.29 -47.00 5.08
N ASN A 49 69.58 -47.01 4.74
CA ASN A 49 70.54 -48.00 5.26
C ASN A 49 71.38 -47.38 6.38
N ILE A 50 70.91 -47.51 7.62
CA ILE A 50 71.53 -46.90 8.78
C ILE A 50 72.94 -47.46 9.01
N ALA A 51 73.12 -48.78 8.85
CA ALA A 51 74.42 -49.41 9.07
C ALA A 51 75.48 -48.91 8.08
N LYS A 52 75.12 -48.78 6.80
CA LYS A 52 76.02 -48.23 5.79
C LYS A 52 76.40 -46.78 6.09
N ASP A 53 75.44 -45.96 6.48
CA ASP A 53 75.65 -44.53 6.71
C ASP A 53 76.45 -44.25 8.01
N LEU A 54 76.40 -45.17 8.98
CA LEU A 54 77.24 -45.16 10.18
C LEU A 54 78.58 -45.89 10.01
N GLY A 55 78.79 -46.56 8.86
CA GLY A 55 80.01 -47.35 8.61
C GLY A 55 80.10 -48.66 9.41
N ILE A 56 78.97 -49.22 9.84
CA ILE A 56 78.88 -50.48 10.60
C ILE A 56 78.75 -51.65 9.61
N ASP A 57 79.62 -52.65 9.73
CA ASP A 57 79.55 -53.85 8.89
C ASP A 57 78.50 -54.87 9.40
N LYS A 58 78.04 -55.75 8.51
CA LYS A 58 76.96 -56.72 8.79
C LYS A 58 77.28 -57.73 9.90
N VAL A 59 78.56 -58.02 10.14
CA VAL A 59 78.95 -58.96 11.21
C VAL A 59 78.77 -58.26 12.56
N THR A 60 79.25 -57.02 12.65
CA THR A 60 79.12 -56.18 13.83
C THR A 60 77.66 -55.92 14.22
N LEU A 61 76.73 -55.77 13.26
CA LEU A 61 75.29 -55.57 13.56
C LEU A 61 74.66 -56.72 14.35
N LYS A 62 75.01 -57.97 14.00
CA LYS A 62 74.48 -59.17 14.66
C LYS A 62 75.16 -59.44 15.99
N GLU A 63 76.49 -59.31 16.02
CA GLU A 63 77.27 -59.55 17.24
C GLU A 63 76.95 -58.54 18.35
N ARG A 64 76.52 -57.33 17.98
CA ARG A 64 76.21 -56.23 18.91
C ARG A 64 74.71 -55.90 19.00
N GLU A 65 73.85 -56.81 18.55
CA GLU A 65 72.38 -56.73 18.66
C GLU A 65 71.79 -55.36 18.27
N TYR A 66 72.09 -54.89 17.05
CA TYR A 66 71.63 -53.57 16.62
C TYR A 66 70.10 -53.46 16.58
N ARG A 67 69.51 -52.52 17.32
CA ARG A 67 68.04 -52.41 17.45
C ARG A 67 67.56 -50.99 17.72
N ILE A 68 66.26 -50.76 17.47
CA ILE A 68 65.56 -49.53 17.85
C ILE A 68 65.13 -49.65 19.32
N VAL A 69 65.26 -48.55 20.09
CA VAL A 69 64.91 -48.48 21.51
C VAL A 69 63.71 -47.54 21.71
N GLY A 70 62.74 -47.99 22.52
CA GLY A 70 61.59 -47.19 22.91
C GLY A 70 60.32 -47.42 22.09
N THR A 71 60.13 -48.62 21.55
CA THR A 71 58.99 -48.93 20.67
C THR A 71 57.65 -48.94 21.41
N SER A 72 56.64 -48.31 20.83
CA SER A 72 55.21 -48.53 21.13
C SER A 72 54.82 -49.99 20.85
N THR A 73 53.64 -50.42 21.32
CA THR A 73 53.08 -51.75 21.03
C THR A 73 52.95 -52.03 19.53
N GLU A 74 52.89 -50.97 18.71
CA GLU A 74 52.91 -51.02 17.24
C GLU A 74 53.95 -50.02 16.68
N PRO A 75 55.14 -50.47 16.24
CA PRO A 75 56.13 -49.62 15.59
C PRO A 75 55.71 -49.14 14.21
N LEU A 76 56.04 -47.88 13.88
CA LEU A 76 55.97 -47.36 12.50
C LEU A 76 57.12 -47.86 11.61
N PHE A 77 58.29 -48.12 12.20
CA PHE A 77 59.49 -48.53 11.49
C PHE A 77 60.16 -49.74 12.15
N HIS A 78 60.77 -50.60 11.34
CA HIS A 78 61.49 -51.78 11.77
C HIS A 78 62.89 -51.78 11.17
N LEU A 79 63.90 -52.03 12.02
CA LEU A 79 65.29 -52.12 11.61
C LEU A 79 65.67 -53.59 11.45
N ASN A 80 66.07 -53.98 10.24
CA ASN A 80 66.54 -55.34 10.00
C ASN A 80 67.99 -55.51 10.50
N GLN A 81 68.19 -56.47 11.39
CA GLN A 81 69.47 -56.76 12.04
C GLN A 81 70.49 -57.44 11.10
N ASP A 82 70.01 -58.03 9.99
CA ASP A 82 70.86 -58.73 9.03
C ASP A 82 71.58 -57.80 8.05
N ASP A 83 70.95 -56.69 7.69
CA ASP A 83 71.41 -55.77 6.63
C ASP A 83 71.53 -54.30 7.09
N GLY A 84 71.01 -53.97 8.28
CA GLY A 84 71.05 -52.62 8.86
C GLY A 84 70.11 -51.62 8.18
N ILE A 85 69.16 -52.11 7.39
CA ILE A 85 68.19 -51.29 6.64
C ILE A 85 66.95 -51.05 7.50
N LEU A 86 66.50 -49.79 7.50
CA LEU A 86 65.26 -49.38 8.12
C LEU A 86 64.11 -49.54 7.11
N TYR A 87 63.07 -50.28 7.51
CA TYR A 87 61.87 -50.54 6.72
C TYR A 87 60.63 -49.94 7.39
N VAL A 88 59.62 -49.62 6.59
CA VAL A 88 58.29 -49.22 7.06
C VAL A 88 57.53 -50.46 7.54
N SER A 89 57.06 -50.44 8.79
CA SER A 89 56.35 -51.57 9.41
C SER A 89 54.83 -51.49 9.26
N ARG A 90 54.28 -50.28 9.16
CA ARG A 90 52.87 -50.04 8.93
C ARG A 90 52.70 -48.73 8.18
N LYS A 91 51.50 -48.51 7.66
CA LYS A 91 51.12 -47.27 6.98
C LYS A 91 51.53 -46.04 7.82
N VAL A 92 52.29 -45.13 7.21
CA VAL A 92 52.65 -43.84 7.80
C VAL A 92 51.64 -42.84 7.27
N ASP A 93 50.79 -42.34 8.16
CA ASP A 93 49.78 -41.30 7.92
C ASP A 93 50.26 -40.06 8.68
N ARG A 94 50.62 -39.00 7.95
CA ARG A 94 51.22 -37.79 8.54
C ARG A 94 50.19 -37.03 9.36
N GLU A 95 48.93 -37.02 8.93
CA GLU A 95 47.82 -36.31 9.58
C GLU A 95 47.51 -36.91 10.96
N GLU A 96 47.62 -38.23 11.13
CA GLU A 96 47.47 -38.90 12.43
C GLU A 96 48.65 -38.59 13.38
N ILE A 97 49.87 -38.51 12.87
CA ILE A 97 51.10 -38.43 13.68
C ILE A 97 51.43 -36.99 14.06
N CYS A 98 51.30 -36.06 13.11
CA CYS A 98 51.84 -34.71 13.19
C CYS A 98 50.75 -33.63 13.14
N GLU A 99 49.49 -34.02 12.95
CA GLU A 99 48.34 -33.14 12.79
C GLU A 99 48.64 -31.99 11.80
N ARG A 100 48.78 -30.76 12.33
CA ARG A 100 48.98 -29.52 11.55
C ARG A 100 50.41 -28.98 11.60
N SER A 101 51.36 -29.79 12.04
CA SER A 101 52.75 -29.34 12.18
C SER A 101 53.38 -29.18 10.80
N ASN A 102 53.97 -28.01 10.52
CA ASN A 102 54.65 -27.71 9.25
C ASN A 102 55.87 -28.61 8.97
N ALA A 103 56.42 -29.27 10.00
CA ALA A 103 57.47 -30.27 9.85
C ALA A 103 57.08 -31.51 10.68
N CYS A 104 57.04 -32.67 10.02
CA CYS A 104 56.77 -33.95 10.66
C CYS A 104 58.06 -34.74 10.79
N ILE A 105 58.67 -34.71 11.98
CA ILE A 105 59.95 -35.39 12.24
C ILE A 105 59.76 -36.44 13.33
N ILE A 106 59.95 -37.70 12.95
CA ILE A 106 59.94 -38.85 13.86
C ILE A 106 61.38 -39.12 14.29
N ASN A 107 61.65 -39.02 15.58
CA ASN A 107 62.98 -39.26 16.14
C ASN A 107 63.07 -40.69 16.69
N LEU A 108 63.89 -41.53 16.05
CA LEU A 108 64.23 -42.87 16.51
C LEU A 108 65.56 -42.85 17.25
N LYS A 109 65.70 -43.74 18.24
CA LYS A 109 66.97 -44.04 18.91
C LYS A 109 67.35 -45.47 18.59
N THR A 110 68.52 -45.68 18.02
CA THR A 110 69.07 -47.02 17.75
C THR A 110 70.29 -47.26 18.63
N VAL A 111 70.52 -48.51 19.01
CA VAL A 111 71.55 -48.89 19.98
C VAL A 111 72.33 -50.10 19.49
N LEU A 112 73.66 -50.04 19.63
CA LEU A 112 74.58 -51.16 19.59
C LEU A 112 75.03 -51.49 21.01
N GLU A 113 75.11 -52.77 21.34
CA GLU A 113 75.57 -53.23 22.65
C GLU A 113 77.06 -53.60 22.62
N ASN A 114 77.73 -53.49 23.78
CA ASN A 114 79.11 -53.95 24.03
C ASN A 114 80.20 -53.48 23.03
N PRO A 115 80.67 -52.22 23.10
CA PRO A 115 80.28 -51.15 24.02
C PRO A 115 78.92 -50.53 23.68
N LEU A 116 78.27 -49.87 24.63
CA LEU A 116 76.98 -49.22 24.37
C LEU A 116 77.17 -47.98 23.50
N GLU A 117 76.63 -47.98 22.29
CA GLU A 117 76.59 -46.82 21.38
C GLU A 117 75.15 -46.48 21.02
N ILE A 118 74.80 -45.20 21.08
CA ILE A 118 73.44 -44.71 20.80
C ILE A 118 73.50 -43.78 19.60
N HIS A 119 72.69 -44.05 18.58
CA HIS A 119 72.53 -43.18 17.43
C HIS A 119 71.11 -42.62 17.37
N TYR A 120 71.02 -41.33 17.03
CA TYR A 120 69.76 -40.64 16.85
C TYR A 120 69.48 -40.54 15.35
N VAL A 121 68.34 -41.08 14.93
CA VAL A 121 67.88 -41.08 13.54
C VAL A 121 66.61 -40.25 13.45
N ALA A 122 66.66 -39.14 12.71
CA ALA A 122 65.50 -38.33 12.40
C ALA A 122 64.92 -38.76 11.06
N ILE A 123 63.62 -39.03 11.02
CA ILE A 123 62.89 -39.34 9.80
C ILE A 123 61.91 -38.21 9.55
N GLU A 124 62.14 -37.47 8.48
CA GLU A 124 61.22 -36.46 7.98
C GLU A 124 60.14 -37.15 7.15
N VAL A 125 58.88 -37.06 7.60
CA VAL A 125 57.73 -37.53 6.84
C VAL A 125 57.32 -36.40 5.89
N LEU A 126 57.45 -36.67 4.59
CA LEU A 126 57.03 -35.76 3.53
C LEU A 126 55.55 -35.95 3.27
N ASP A 127 54.83 -34.83 3.33
CA ASP A 127 53.41 -34.69 3.05
C ASP A 127 53.06 -35.11 1.61
N VAL A 128 51.90 -35.72 1.42
CA VAL A 128 51.31 -36.09 0.13
C VAL A 128 49.90 -35.52 0.06
N ASN A 129 49.48 -35.00 -1.10
CA ASN A 129 48.12 -34.46 -1.30
C ASN A 129 47.06 -35.58 -1.36
N ASP A 130 46.79 -36.24 -0.24
CA ASP A 130 45.90 -37.39 -0.12
C ASP A 130 44.53 -37.02 0.51
N HIS A 131 44.39 -35.84 1.11
CA HIS A 131 43.11 -35.26 1.51
C HIS A 131 42.59 -34.25 0.48
N SER A 132 41.47 -33.61 0.79
CA SER A 132 40.87 -32.58 -0.05
C SER A 132 40.21 -31.56 0.85
N PRO A 133 40.05 -30.31 0.38
CA PRO A 133 39.35 -29.30 1.16
C PRO A 133 37.93 -29.76 1.48
N VAL A 134 37.53 -29.74 2.76
CA VAL A 134 36.17 -30.08 3.20
C VAL A 134 35.56 -28.93 3.97
N PHE A 135 34.34 -28.56 3.59
CA PHE A 135 33.51 -27.66 4.39
C PHE A 135 32.77 -28.45 5.49
N PRO A 136 32.66 -27.91 6.72
CA PRO A 136 31.91 -28.58 7.80
C PRO A 136 30.43 -28.80 7.47
N GLU A 137 29.86 -27.90 6.68
CA GLU A 137 28.45 -27.89 6.25
C GLU A 137 28.37 -28.09 4.73
N LYS A 138 27.26 -28.66 4.25
CA LYS A 138 26.97 -28.81 2.80
C LYS A 138 26.34 -27.57 2.20
N GLU A 139 25.65 -26.79 3.02
CA GLU A 139 24.93 -25.59 2.63
C GLU A 139 25.11 -24.51 3.71
N LYS A 140 25.31 -23.26 3.29
CA LYS A 140 25.32 -22.08 4.15
C LYS A 140 24.14 -21.17 3.79
N ARG A 141 23.22 -20.97 4.72
CA ARG A 141 22.12 -20.00 4.58
C ARG A 141 22.53 -18.63 5.10
N LEU A 142 22.21 -17.60 4.34
CA LEU A 142 22.38 -16.19 4.68
C LEU A 142 21.07 -15.46 4.41
N GLU A 143 20.66 -14.64 5.36
CA GLU A 143 19.51 -13.75 5.24
C GLU A 143 20.07 -12.32 5.11
N ILE A 144 19.74 -11.63 4.01
CA ILE A 144 20.28 -10.30 3.71
C ILE A 144 19.12 -9.38 3.31
N PHE A 145 18.95 -8.27 4.02
CA PHE A 145 17.97 -7.24 3.64
C PHE A 145 18.30 -6.63 2.29
N GLU A 146 17.29 -6.36 1.47
CA GLU A 146 17.50 -5.75 0.15
C GLU A 146 18.05 -4.31 0.21
N SER A 147 17.74 -3.60 1.30
CA SER A 147 18.30 -2.29 1.62
C SER A 147 19.79 -2.32 2.00
N THR A 148 20.41 -3.51 2.06
CA THR A 148 21.85 -3.63 2.36
C THR A 148 22.69 -2.95 1.27
N LEU A 149 23.50 -1.98 1.68
CA LEU A 149 24.32 -1.22 0.75
C LEU A 149 25.48 -2.06 0.16
N PRO A 150 25.82 -1.84 -1.13
CA PRO A 150 27.03 -2.41 -1.72
C PRO A 150 28.28 -2.12 -0.89
N GLY A 151 29.14 -3.13 -0.76
CA GLY A 151 30.34 -3.11 0.09
C GLY A 151 30.17 -3.85 1.42
N ALA A 152 28.93 -4.22 1.81
CA ALA A 152 28.68 -5.09 2.95
C ALA A 152 29.42 -6.43 2.81
N ARG A 153 29.98 -6.92 3.93
CA ARG A 153 30.82 -8.12 3.98
C ARG A 153 30.20 -9.18 4.88
N PHE A 154 30.04 -10.38 4.34
CA PHE A 154 29.52 -11.54 5.07
C PHE A 154 30.63 -12.58 5.18
N GLN A 155 31.00 -12.91 6.41
CA GLN A 155 32.04 -13.91 6.65
C GLN A 155 31.50 -15.31 6.29
N LEU A 156 32.24 -16.03 5.45
CA LEU A 156 31.93 -17.40 5.07
C LEU A 156 32.76 -18.38 5.92
N GLN A 157 32.29 -19.61 6.02
CA GLN A 157 33.04 -20.67 6.68
C GLN A 157 34.27 -21.05 5.85
N THR A 158 35.38 -21.34 6.53
CA THR A 158 36.61 -21.81 5.89
C THR A 158 36.54 -23.32 5.67
N ALA A 159 36.95 -23.78 4.49
CA ALA A 159 37.24 -25.20 4.27
C ALA A 159 38.43 -25.62 5.12
N ARG A 160 38.43 -26.89 5.53
CA ARG A 160 39.51 -27.53 6.27
C ARG A 160 40.17 -28.55 5.37
N ASP A 161 41.49 -28.47 5.30
CA ASP A 161 42.32 -29.45 4.64
C ASP A 161 43.38 -29.92 5.66
N PRO A 162 43.41 -31.21 6.01
CA PRO A 162 44.39 -31.78 6.95
C PRO A 162 45.84 -31.72 6.47
N ASP A 163 46.05 -31.69 5.14
CA ASP A 163 47.37 -31.73 4.54
C ASP A 163 48.22 -30.52 4.96
N GLY A 164 49.54 -30.64 4.81
CA GLY A 164 50.51 -29.62 5.18
C GLY A 164 50.29 -28.30 4.43
N SER A 165 50.91 -27.22 4.89
CA SER A 165 50.69 -25.85 4.34
C SER A 165 50.74 -25.76 2.81
N GLN A 166 51.59 -26.55 2.15
CA GLN A 166 51.72 -26.60 0.70
C GLN A 166 50.50 -27.24 0.00
N PHE A 167 49.91 -28.28 0.58
CA PHE A 167 48.73 -28.98 0.06
C PHE A 167 47.44 -28.58 0.77
N SER A 168 47.50 -27.65 1.72
CA SER A 168 46.31 -27.05 2.32
C SER A 168 45.60 -26.09 1.36
N VAL A 169 44.47 -25.53 1.80
CA VAL A 169 43.61 -24.65 0.99
C VAL A 169 44.35 -23.42 0.50
N GLN A 170 44.57 -23.33 -0.82
CA GLN A 170 45.28 -22.20 -1.44
C GLN A 170 44.37 -21.15 -2.05
N GLN A 171 43.20 -21.54 -2.56
CA GLN A 171 42.32 -20.61 -3.27
C GLN A 171 40.86 -20.88 -2.96
N TYR A 172 40.09 -19.81 -2.85
CA TYR A 172 38.63 -19.88 -2.92
C TYR A 172 38.15 -19.28 -4.24
N LYS A 173 37.13 -19.89 -4.85
CA LYS A 173 36.46 -19.43 -6.06
C LYS A 173 34.96 -19.40 -5.82
N LEU A 174 34.30 -18.35 -6.29
CA LEU A 174 32.85 -18.21 -6.23
C LEU A 174 32.28 -18.41 -7.64
N SER A 175 31.11 -19.02 -7.73
CA SER A 175 30.35 -19.10 -8.99
C SER A 175 30.07 -17.72 -9.56
N HIS A 176 30.00 -17.64 -10.89
CA HIS A 176 29.64 -16.41 -11.58
C HIS A 176 28.25 -15.91 -11.14
N ASN A 177 28.16 -14.62 -10.85
CA ASN A 177 26.94 -13.92 -10.48
C ASN A 177 27.17 -12.40 -10.56
N ASP A 178 26.09 -11.61 -10.56
CA ASP A 178 26.16 -10.14 -10.75
C ASP A 178 26.16 -9.34 -9.43
N HIS A 179 25.76 -9.95 -8.32
CA HIS A 179 25.50 -9.24 -7.07
C HIS A 179 26.62 -9.36 -6.04
N PHE A 180 27.41 -10.43 -6.08
CA PHE A 180 28.39 -10.78 -5.07
C PHE A 180 29.76 -11.11 -5.66
N ARG A 181 30.79 -10.56 -5.02
CA ARG A 181 32.18 -10.98 -5.24
C ARG A 181 32.76 -11.65 -4.00
N LEU A 182 33.79 -12.42 -4.23
CA LEU A 182 34.59 -13.03 -3.17
C LEU A 182 35.77 -12.12 -2.81
N GLU A 183 35.97 -11.87 -1.51
CA GLU A 183 37.16 -11.24 -0.95
C GLU A 183 37.80 -12.21 0.05
N VAL A 184 39.05 -12.61 -0.17
CA VAL A 184 39.76 -13.51 0.75
C VAL A 184 40.76 -12.69 1.56
N LYS A 185 40.67 -12.77 2.89
CA LYS A 185 41.66 -12.17 3.79
C LYS A 185 42.57 -13.24 4.38
N GLU A 186 43.86 -12.98 4.34
CA GLU A 186 44.88 -13.85 4.92
C GLU A 186 45.11 -13.45 6.38
N ARG A 187 45.10 -14.43 7.30
CA ARG A 187 45.36 -14.23 8.72
C ARG A 187 46.41 -15.21 9.21
N GLY A 188 47.68 -14.85 9.04
CA GLY A 188 48.83 -15.75 9.26
C GLY A 188 49.18 -16.54 8.01
N GLU A 189 50.19 -17.42 8.10
CA GLU A 189 50.76 -18.13 6.94
C GLU A 189 49.76 -19.12 6.29
N ASP A 190 48.83 -19.72 7.07
CA ASP A 190 47.99 -20.83 6.58
C ASP A 190 46.47 -20.65 6.76
N ARG A 191 46.00 -19.42 7.01
CA ARG A 191 44.56 -19.19 7.23
C ARG A 191 43.98 -18.15 6.28
N LYS A 192 43.40 -18.66 5.19
CA LYS A 192 42.63 -17.89 4.21
C LYS A 192 41.16 -17.85 4.63
N MET A 193 40.63 -16.66 4.89
CA MET A 193 39.24 -16.43 5.30
C MET A 193 38.43 -15.81 4.16
N PRO A 194 37.44 -16.52 3.59
CA PRO A 194 36.58 -16.00 2.56
C PRO A 194 35.48 -15.09 3.13
N PHE A 195 35.26 -13.96 2.47
CA PHE A 195 34.16 -13.04 2.69
C PHE A 195 33.37 -12.89 1.40
N LEU A 196 32.04 -13.01 1.49
CA LEU A 196 31.14 -12.59 0.43
C LEU A 196 30.94 -11.08 0.53
N VAL A 197 31.10 -10.36 -0.57
CA VAL A 197 30.95 -8.90 -0.60
C VAL A 197 29.89 -8.53 -1.61
N LEU A 198 28.87 -7.80 -1.16
CA LEU A 198 27.82 -7.28 -2.03
C LEU A 198 28.40 -6.20 -2.96
N GLN A 199 28.16 -6.30 -4.26
CA GLN A 199 28.62 -5.36 -5.29
C GLN A 199 27.49 -4.53 -5.88
N LYS A 200 26.32 -5.15 -6.05
CA LYS A 200 25.12 -4.53 -6.59
C LYS A 200 24.01 -4.67 -5.55
N GLN A 201 23.17 -3.65 -5.43
CA GLN A 201 22.03 -3.69 -4.54
C GLN A 201 21.12 -4.88 -4.88
N LEU A 202 20.53 -5.46 -3.84
CA LEU A 202 19.55 -6.53 -3.97
C LEU A 202 18.15 -5.89 -4.12
N ASP A 203 17.25 -6.65 -4.70
CA ASP A 203 15.86 -6.26 -4.97
C ASP A 203 15.07 -7.57 -4.90
N ARG A 204 14.26 -7.72 -3.85
CA ARG A 204 13.54 -8.94 -3.54
C ARG A 204 12.43 -9.18 -4.56
N GLU A 205 11.75 -8.11 -4.97
CA GLU A 205 10.67 -8.13 -5.98
C GLU A 205 11.19 -8.62 -7.33
N ALA A 206 12.44 -8.32 -7.66
CA ALA A 206 13.12 -8.87 -8.82
C ALA A 206 13.64 -10.31 -8.59
N MET A 207 14.31 -10.57 -7.46
CA MET A 207 14.91 -11.87 -7.16
C MET A 207 15.05 -12.14 -5.65
N ARG A 208 14.09 -12.88 -5.09
CA ARG A 208 14.05 -13.26 -3.66
C ARG A 208 15.16 -14.20 -3.15
N GLU A 209 15.80 -14.96 -4.03
CA GLU A 209 16.76 -16.00 -3.62
C GLU A 209 17.94 -16.07 -4.60
N HIS A 210 19.17 -16.08 -4.05
CA HIS A 210 20.39 -16.35 -4.82
C HIS A 210 21.04 -17.67 -4.38
N ARG A 211 21.46 -18.48 -5.36
CA ARG A 211 22.21 -19.72 -5.15
C ARG A 211 23.61 -19.57 -5.70
N LEU A 212 24.61 -19.61 -4.82
CA LEU A 212 26.02 -19.49 -5.18
C LEU A 212 26.77 -20.77 -4.79
N LEU A 213 27.83 -21.08 -5.53
CA LEU A 213 28.73 -22.19 -5.22
C LEU A 213 30.09 -21.62 -4.82
N LEU A 214 30.54 -21.92 -3.60
CA LEU A 214 31.89 -21.62 -3.14
C LEU A 214 32.76 -22.88 -3.25
N THR A 215 33.86 -22.77 -3.97
CA THR A 215 34.84 -23.84 -4.17
C THR A 215 36.16 -23.49 -3.48
N ALA A 216 36.63 -24.36 -2.59
CA ALA A 216 37.98 -24.33 -2.04
C ALA A 216 38.88 -25.25 -2.87
N VAL A 217 40.08 -24.78 -3.22
CA VAL A 217 41.06 -25.51 -4.04
C VAL A 217 42.39 -25.55 -3.27
N ASP A 218 42.97 -26.74 -3.18
CA ASP A 218 44.27 -26.97 -2.55
C ASP A 218 45.46 -26.50 -3.42
N GLY A 219 46.69 -26.71 -2.93
CA GLY A 219 47.93 -26.39 -3.64
C GLY A 219 48.54 -27.54 -4.44
N GLY A 220 47.86 -28.68 -4.54
CA GLY A 220 48.40 -29.91 -5.10
C GLY A 220 48.50 -29.92 -6.63
N LYS A 221 49.20 -30.94 -7.16
CA LYS A 221 49.29 -31.23 -8.59
C LYS A 221 49.14 -32.74 -8.83
N PRO A 222 47.92 -33.24 -9.16
CA PRO A 222 46.70 -32.50 -9.45
C PRO A 222 46.10 -31.81 -8.21
N ALA A 223 45.42 -30.69 -8.44
CA ALA A 223 44.72 -29.97 -7.37
C ALA A 223 43.39 -30.65 -7.05
N ARG A 224 43.03 -30.73 -5.77
CA ARG A 224 41.76 -31.26 -5.27
C ARG A 224 40.94 -30.11 -4.71
N SER A 225 39.63 -30.32 -4.64
CA SER A 225 38.68 -29.25 -4.33
C SER A 225 37.49 -29.73 -3.52
N GLY A 226 36.98 -28.86 -2.65
CA GLY A 226 35.71 -29.01 -1.96
C GLY A 226 34.75 -27.89 -2.31
N THR A 227 33.46 -28.15 -2.19
CA THR A 227 32.40 -27.18 -2.50
C THR A 227 31.37 -27.06 -1.39
N ILE A 228 30.79 -25.88 -1.24
CA ILE A 228 29.62 -25.61 -0.40
C ILE A 228 28.63 -24.73 -1.18
N GLU A 229 27.34 -25.03 -1.06
CA GLU A 229 26.27 -24.19 -1.61
C GLU A 229 25.97 -23.04 -0.64
N ILE A 230 25.84 -21.82 -1.14
CA ILE A 230 25.43 -20.65 -0.38
C ILE A 230 24.05 -20.26 -0.88
N LEU A 231 23.07 -20.36 0.02
CA LEU A 231 21.71 -19.94 -0.23
C LEU A 231 21.50 -18.59 0.44
N ILE A 232 21.18 -17.58 -0.36
CA ILE A 232 20.94 -16.23 0.11
C ILE A 232 19.45 -15.96 -0.06
N GLU A 233 18.78 -15.76 1.06
CA GLU A 233 17.40 -15.30 1.13
C GLU A 233 17.42 -13.78 1.29
N VAL A 234 16.76 -13.09 0.36
CA VAL A 234 16.64 -11.63 0.39
C VAL A 234 15.47 -11.29 1.30
N LEU A 235 15.75 -10.60 2.40
CA LEU A 235 14.73 -10.15 3.33
C LEU A 235 14.10 -8.84 2.85
N ASP A 236 12.79 -8.82 2.92
CA ASP A 236 11.91 -7.71 2.53
C ASP A 236 12.12 -6.45 3.38
N VAL A 237 12.03 -5.30 2.72
CA VAL A 237 12.03 -3.96 3.31
C VAL A 237 10.93 -3.17 2.63
N ASN A 238 10.14 -2.44 3.42
CA ASN A 238 9.05 -1.60 2.90
C ASN A 238 9.57 -0.45 2.01
N ASP A 239 9.77 -0.70 0.73
CA ASP A 239 10.33 0.23 -0.24
C ASP A 239 9.47 0.43 -1.50
N ASN A 240 8.40 -0.35 -1.65
CA ASN A 240 7.35 -0.10 -2.62
C ASN A 240 6.19 0.67 -1.98
N TRP A 241 5.61 1.59 -2.75
CA TRP A 241 4.44 2.34 -2.31
C TRP A 241 3.17 1.63 -2.78
N PRO A 242 2.06 1.65 -2.02
CA PRO A 242 0.78 1.17 -2.53
C PRO A 242 0.39 1.94 -3.79
N VAL A 243 0.05 1.23 -4.87
CA VAL A 243 -0.32 1.82 -6.16
C VAL A 243 -1.77 1.51 -6.50
N PHE A 244 -2.59 2.54 -6.66
CA PHE A 244 -3.96 2.38 -7.15
C PHE A 244 -3.99 1.87 -8.59
N THR A 245 -4.89 0.92 -8.87
CA THR A 245 -5.00 0.27 -10.19
C THR A 245 -5.56 1.17 -11.31
N GLN A 246 -6.21 2.28 -10.96
CA GLN A 246 -6.81 3.21 -11.92
C GLN A 246 -6.32 4.64 -11.69
N ASP A 247 -6.15 5.38 -12.79
CA ASP A 247 -5.80 6.80 -12.76
C ASP A 247 -6.96 7.68 -12.33
N VAL A 248 -8.20 7.26 -12.61
CA VAL A 248 -9.42 7.99 -12.28
C VAL A 248 -10.46 6.99 -11.80
N TYR A 249 -10.97 7.20 -10.58
CA TYR A 249 -12.12 6.48 -10.06
C TYR A 249 -13.34 7.38 -10.18
N SER A 250 -14.34 6.96 -10.95
CA SER A 250 -15.62 7.66 -11.01
C SER A 250 -16.77 6.68 -11.03
N ALA A 251 -17.79 6.99 -10.25
CA ALA A 251 -19.03 6.25 -10.19
C ALA A 251 -20.23 7.19 -10.26
N VAL A 252 -21.38 6.58 -10.50
CA VAL A 252 -22.65 7.27 -10.54
C VAL A 252 -23.55 6.62 -9.50
N LEU A 253 -24.20 7.43 -8.68
CA LEU A 253 -25.04 7.01 -7.57
C LEU A 253 -26.38 7.73 -7.69
N ASN A 254 -27.48 7.01 -7.54
CA ASN A 254 -28.78 7.69 -7.45
C ASN A 254 -28.85 8.43 -6.12
N GLU A 255 -29.49 9.60 -6.10
CA GLU A 255 -29.89 10.16 -4.82
C GLU A 255 -30.90 9.25 -4.10
N ASN A 256 -31.14 9.52 -2.83
CA ASN A 256 -31.97 8.67 -1.97
C ASN A 256 -31.49 7.21 -1.86
N ALA A 257 -30.25 6.92 -2.28
CA ALA A 257 -29.66 5.60 -2.15
C ALA A 257 -29.62 5.19 -0.66
N PRO A 258 -30.17 4.01 -0.30
CA PRO A 258 -30.25 3.62 1.10
C PRO A 258 -28.86 3.41 1.70
N PRO A 259 -28.67 3.65 3.01
CA PRO A 259 -27.44 3.33 3.70
C PRO A 259 -27.03 1.86 3.48
N GLY A 260 -25.75 1.65 3.20
CA GLY A 260 -25.16 0.36 2.83
C GLY A 260 -25.04 0.14 1.31
N THR A 261 -25.60 1.02 0.48
CA THR A 261 -25.42 0.96 -0.98
C THR A 261 -23.95 1.13 -1.35
N LEU A 262 -23.42 0.24 -2.19
CA LEU A 262 -22.06 0.33 -2.72
C LEU A 262 -22.00 1.42 -3.78
N ALA A 263 -21.20 2.46 -3.56
CA ALA A 263 -20.95 3.50 -4.54
C ALA A 263 -19.87 3.07 -5.53
N ILE A 264 -18.71 2.65 -5.02
CA ILE A 264 -17.58 2.17 -5.84
C ILE A 264 -16.64 1.33 -4.97
N GLN A 265 -15.88 0.44 -5.60
CA GLN A 265 -14.77 -0.26 -4.97
C GLN A 265 -13.46 0.20 -5.59
N VAL A 266 -12.53 0.65 -4.75
CA VAL A 266 -11.17 1.00 -5.17
C VAL A 266 -10.23 -0.16 -4.91
N ASN A 267 -9.15 -0.23 -5.68
CA ASN A 267 -8.14 -1.26 -5.50
C ASN A 267 -6.74 -0.68 -5.67
N ALA A 268 -5.86 -1.02 -4.74
CA ALA A 268 -4.43 -0.74 -4.77
C ALA A 268 -3.65 -2.03 -4.61
N THR A 269 -2.42 -2.03 -5.11
CA THR A 269 -1.48 -3.16 -5.03
C THR A 269 -0.15 -2.68 -4.49
N ASP A 270 0.46 -3.50 -3.67
CA ASP A 270 1.80 -3.31 -3.12
C ASP A 270 2.64 -4.54 -3.46
N LEU A 271 3.91 -4.35 -3.77
CA LEU A 271 4.81 -5.43 -4.21
C LEU A 271 5.54 -6.09 -3.04
N ASP A 272 5.55 -5.45 -1.87
CA ASP A 272 6.30 -5.91 -0.69
C ASP A 272 5.65 -7.13 -0.02
N GLU A 273 6.38 -7.80 0.87
CA GLU A 273 5.92 -9.03 1.52
C GLU A 273 5.15 -8.80 2.83
N GLY A 274 4.13 -9.63 3.05
CA GLY A 274 3.48 -9.73 4.36
C GLY A 274 2.84 -8.42 4.78
N ALA A 275 3.27 -7.84 5.90
CA ALA A 275 2.71 -6.59 6.42
C ALA A 275 3.11 -5.37 5.58
N ASN A 276 4.28 -5.39 4.94
CA ASN A 276 4.74 -4.31 4.07
C ASN A 276 3.91 -4.26 2.79
N GLY A 277 3.40 -5.40 2.31
CA GLY A 277 2.46 -5.45 1.19
C GLY A 277 0.97 -5.39 1.56
N GLU A 278 0.60 -5.39 2.85
CA GLU A 278 -0.81 -5.47 3.27
C GLU A 278 -1.44 -4.07 3.32
N ILE A 279 -2.33 -3.80 2.36
CA ILE A 279 -2.96 -2.49 2.20
C ILE A 279 -4.15 -2.30 3.14
N VAL A 280 -4.25 -1.08 3.67
CA VAL A 280 -5.36 -0.55 4.44
C VAL A 280 -5.88 0.70 3.75
N TYR A 281 -7.19 0.73 3.48
CA TYR A 281 -7.85 1.89 2.87
C TYR A 281 -8.46 2.80 3.95
N SER A 282 -8.38 4.11 3.72
CA SER A 282 -9.03 5.11 4.56
C SER A 282 -9.41 6.36 3.75
N PHE A 283 -10.17 7.26 4.37
CA PHE A 283 -10.28 8.62 3.85
C PHE A 283 -8.93 9.34 3.95
N GLY A 284 -8.71 10.30 3.04
CA GLY A 284 -7.58 11.21 3.09
C GLY A 284 -7.59 12.05 4.37
N LYS A 285 -6.43 12.58 4.75
CA LYS A 285 -6.23 13.30 6.03
C LYS A 285 -7.05 14.60 6.14
N GLU A 286 -7.41 15.19 5.01
CA GLU A 286 -8.09 16.50 4.92
C GLU A 286 -9.55 16.40 4.49
N VAL A 287 -10.14 15.20 4.48
CA VAL A 287 -11.54 14.99 4.06
C VAL A 287 -12.50 15.69 5.02
N ASP A 288 -13.48 16.39 4.46
CA ASP A 288 -14.56 17.06 5.21
C ASP A 288 -15.29 16.07 6.13
N VAL A 289 -15.51 16.48 7.38
CA VAL A 289 -16.26 15.73 8.39
C VAL A 289 -17.67 15.40 7.91
N ASN A 290 -18.27 16.24 7.05
CA ASN A 290 -19.59 15.95 6.48
C ASN A 290 -19.53 14.77 5.49
N LEU A 291 -18.48 14.66 4.66
CA LEU A 291 -18.29 13.51 3.76
C LEU A 291 -18.15 12.19 4.54
N GLN A 292 -17.49 12.22 5.71
CA GLN A 292 -17.34 11.05 6.58
C GLN A 292 -18.66 10.60 7.24
N LYS A 293 -19.70 11.45 7.23
CA LYS A 293 -21.06 11.05 7.65
C LYS A 293 -21.84 10.44 6.49
N LEU A 294 -21.61 10.93 5.28
CA LEU A 294 -22.30 10.51 4.06
C LEU A 294 -21.76 9.20 3.50
N PHE A 295 -20.46 8.96 3.62
CA PHE A 295 -19.78 7.79 3.09
C PHE A 295 -18.93 7.08 4.14
N TYR A 296 -18.75 5.78 3.93
CA TYR A 296 -17.85 4.90 4.67
C TYR A 296 -16.96 4.15 3.67
N ILE A 297 -15.68 4.01 4.01
CA ILE A 297 -14.73 3.16 3.26
C ILE A 297 -14.35 1.95 4.10
N ASP A 298 -14.50 0.75 3.53
CA ASP A 298 -14.04 -0.47 4.15
C ASP A 298 -12.51 -0.56 4.05
N SER A 299 -11.87 -0.66 5.21
CA SER A 299 -10.41 -0.60 5.30
C SER A 299 -9.69 -1.79 4.70
N LYS A 300 -10.39 -2.91 4.44
CA LYS A 300 -9.79 -4.13 3.84
C LYS A 300 -10.17 -4.31 2.39
N THR A 301 -11.41 -4.03 2.03
CA THR A 301 -11.92 -4.31 0.67
C THR A 301 -11.83 -3.11 -0.27
N GLY A 302 -11.63 -1.90 0.27
CA GLY A 302 -11.67 -0.66 -0.52
C GLY A 302 -13.07 -0.30 -1.02
N GLU A 303 -14.12 -0.93 -0.48
CA GLU A 303 -15.50 -0.61 -0.82
C GLU A 303 -15.93 0.70 -0.16
N ILE A 304 -16.36 1.67 -0.97
CA ILE A 304 -16.97 2.92 -0.52
C ILE A 304 -18.48 2.76 -0.58
N LYS A 305 -19.14 2.90 0.57
CA LYS A 305 -20.58 2.71 0.75
C LYS A 305 -21.24 3.99 1.29
N VAL A 306 -22.50 4.16 0.94
CA VAL A 306 -23.36 5.22 1.48
C VAL A 306 -23.70 4.94 2.93
N THR A 307 -23.65 5.95 3.80
CA THR A 307 -24.07 5.86 5.20
C THR A 307 -25.06 6.95 5.60
N GLY A 308 -25.03 8.10 4.92
CA GLY A 308 -25.95 9.21 5.11
C GLY A 308 -26.98 9.34 3.99
N GLU A 309 -27.80 10.37 4.08
CA GLU A 309 -28.77 10.73 3.04
C GLU A 309 -28.04 11.50 1.94
N ILE A 310 -28.26 11.08 0.69
CA ILE A 310 -27.66 11.69 -0.49
C ILE A 310 -28.79 12.40 -1.23
N ASP A 311 -28.63 13.71 -1.39
CA ASP A 311 -29.59 14.65 -1.96
C ASP A 311 -28.92 15.39 -3.14
N PHE A 312 -29.52 15.31 -4.32
CA PHE A 312 -29.00 15.94 -5.54
C PHE A 312 -29.11 17.46 -5.49
N GLU A 313 -30.20 17.98 -4.95
CA GLU A 313 -30.49 19.41 -4.78
C GLU A 313 -29.50 20.05 -3.80
N GLU A 314 -28.97 19.30 -2.83
CA GLU A 314 -27.88 19.74 -1.95
C GLU A 314 -26.52 19.70 -2.68
N ASN A 315 -26.12 18.54 -3.21
CA ASN A 315 -24.82 18.36 -3.88
C ASN A 315 -24.87 17.36 -5.04
N GLN A 316 -24.63 17.86 -6.25
CA GLN A 316 -24.68 17.07 -7.50
C GLN A 316 -23.47 16.14 -7.70
N ASN A 317 -22.36 16.39 -7.00
CA ASN A 317 -21.18 15.55 -7.05
C ASN A 317 -20.39 15.61 -5.74
N TYR A 318 -19.70 14.50 -5.44
CA TYR A 318 -18.79 14.37 -4.32
C TYR A 318 -17.40 13.99 -4.82
N GLU A 319 -16.40 14.78 -4.46
CA GLU A 319 -14.99 14.46 -4.64
C GLU A 319 -14.43 13.97 -3.30
N ILE A 320 -14.06 12.70 -3.23
CA ILE A 320 -13.64 12.04 -2.01
C ILE A 320 -12.16 11.66 -2.15
N ASP A 321 -11.32 12.32 -1.38
CA ASP A 321 -9.93 11.91 -1.25
C ASP A 321 -9.83 10.67 -0.38
N ILE A 322 -9.17 9.65 -0.91
CA ILE A 322 -8.90 8.37 -0.24
C ILE A 322 -7.41 8.13 -0.18
N GLN A 323 -7.00 7.31 0.78
CA GLN A 323 -5.63 6.90 1.02
C GLN A 323 -5.55 5.38 1.06
N ALA A 324 -4.56 4.82 0.37
CA ALA A 324 -4.13 3.44 0.56
C ALA A 324 -2.78 3.48 1.29
N SER A 325 -2.69 2.81 2.44
CA SER A 325 -1.47 2.72 3.27
C SER A 325 -1.12 1.27 3.50
N ASP A 326 0.15 0.91 3.40
CA ASP A 326 0.61 -0.39 3.87
C ASP A 326 0.60 -0.49 5.41
N LYS A 327 0.98 -1.66 5.95
CA LYS A 327 1.21 -1.89 7.39
C LYS A 327 2.68 -2.06 7.75
N GLY A 328 3.57 -1.47 6.95
CA GLY A 328 4.99 -1.42 7.25
C GLY A 328 5.27 -0.73 8.60
N THR A 329 6.43 -1.01 9.18
CA THR A 329 6.84 -0.36 10.45
C THR A 329 6.92 1.16 10.30
N VAL A 330 7.38 1.61 9.12
CA VAL A 330 7.23 2.99 8.65
C VAL A 330 6.32 2.91 7.43
N PRO A 331 5.03 3.21 7.58
CA PRO A 331 4.08 2.96 6.51
C PRO A 331 4.24 3.94 5.36
N LEU A 332 4.13 3.45 4.14
CA LEU A 332 4.04 4.23 2.92
C LEU A 332 2.57 4.30 2.49
N SER A 333 2.19 5.46 1.96
CA SER A 333 0.79 5.76 1.70
C SER A 333 0.62 6.61 0.46
N THR A 334 -0.34 6.26 -0.39
CA THR A 334 -0.66 6.97 -1.62
C THR A 334 -2.09 7.48 -1.56
N ASP A 335 -2.28 8.72 -2.03
CA ASP A 335 -3.58 9.38 -2.05
C ASP A 335 -4.20 9.35 -3.46
N LYS A 336 -5.53 9.32 -3.53
CA LYS A 336 -6.30 9.36 -4.79
C LYS A 336 -7.67 10.00 -4.58
N THR A 337 -8.17 10.73 -5.58
CA THR A 337 -9.52 11.30 -5.54
C THR A 337 -10.51 10.42 -6.29
N VAL A 338 -11.66 10.15 -5.67
CA VAL A 338 -12.79 9.42 -6.22
C VAL A 338 -13.92 10.40 -6.50
N ILE A 339 -14.51 10.36 -7.71
CA ILE A 339 -15.58 11.27 -8.12
C ILE A 339 -16.90 10.51 -8.20
N ILE A 340 -17.83 10.81 -7.30
CA ILE A 340 -19.18 10.25 -7.29
C ILE A 340 -20.15 11.30 -7.85
N LYS A 341 -20.80 10.98 -8.97
CA LYS A 341 -21.82 11.84 -9.58
C LYS A 341 -23.20 11.38 -9.14
N ILE A 342 -24.03 12.32 -8.70
CA ILE A 342 -25.39 12.01 -8.25
C ILE A 342 -26.35 12.09 -9.43
N ILE A 343 -27.26 11.11 -9.54
CA ILE A 343 -28.39 11.14 -10.47
C ILE A 343 -29.61 11.67 -9.72
N ASP A 344 -30.17 12.75 -10.25
CA ASP A 344 -31.47 13.33 -9.93
C ASP A 344 -32.62 12.33 -10.18
N LEU A 345 -33.44 12.13 -9.17
CA LEU A 345 -34.69 11.40 -9.13
C LEU A 345 -35.82 12.38 -8.83
N ASN A 346 -36.98 12.15 -9.44
CA ASN A 346 -38.15 13.00 -9.24
C ASN A 346 -38.77 12.81 -7.84
N ASP A 347 -38.25 13.48 -6.82
CA ASP A 347 -38.66 13.36 -5.42
C ASP A 347 -39.21 14.66 -4.82
N ASN A 348 -39.06 15.81 -5.50
CA ASN A 348 -39.74 17.04 -5.16
C ASN A 348 -41.00 17.22 -6.01
N ALA A 349 -42.12 17.55 -5.35
CA ALA A 349 -43.33 17.91 -6.06
C ALA A 349 -43.35 19.42 -6.36
N PRO A 350 -43.93 19.86 -7.49
CA PRO A 350 -44.05 21.29 -7.81
C PRO A 350 -44.73 22.06 -6.68
N GLU A 351 -44.21 23.21 -6.27
CA GLU A 351 -44.81 24.10 -5.28
C GLU A 351 -45.49 25.30 -5.95
N ILE A 352 -46.77 25.55 -5.61
CA ILE A 352 -47.56 26.66 -6.15
C ILE A 352 -47.59 27.83 -5.16
N GLU A 353 -46.92 28.92 -5.51
CA GLU A 353 -46.99 30.18 -4.79
C GLU A 353 -47.94 31.17 -5.46
N VAL A 354 -48.77 31.85 -4.67
CA VAL A 354 -49.66 32.91 -5.16
C VAL A 354 -48.97 34.24 -4.88
N THR A 355 -48.39 34.86 -5.91
CA THR A 355 -47.59 36.08 -5.77
C THR A 355 -48.46 37.33 -5.69
N SER A 356 -49.63 37.31 -6.34
CA SER A 356 -50.60 38.39 -6.27
C SER A 356 -52.02 37.86 -6.45
N PHE A 357 -52.97 38.41 -5.72
CA PHE A 357 -54.37 37.96 -5.80
C PHE A 357 -55.34 39.10 -5.54
N SER A 358 -56.26 39.32 -6.49
CA SER A 358 -57.40 40.23 -6.35
C SER A 358 -58.53 39.53 -5.60
N LYS A 359 -58.80 39.95 -4.36
CA LYS A 359 -59.82 39.35 -3.48
C LYS A 359 -61.22 39.31 -4.12
N SER A 360 -61.56 40.30 -4.94
CA SER A 360 -62.82 40.36 -5.67
C SER A 360 -62.62 40.84 -7.10
N VAL A 361 -63.48 40.36 -8.01
CA VAL A 361 -63.48 40.70 -9.44
C VAL A 361 -64.87 41.20 -9.82
N PRO A 362 -65.02 42.41 -10.38
CA PRO A 362 -66.31 42.91 -10.85
C PRO A 362 -66.92 42.02 -11.93
N GLU A 363 -68.24 41.81 -11.89
CA GLU A 363 -68.92 41.00 -12.90
C GLU A 363 -68.89 41.60 -14.31
N ASP A 364 -68.87 42.93 -14.40
CA ASP A 364 -68.75 43.70 -15.65
C ASP A 364 -67.33 43.69 -16.25
N CYS A 365 -66.39 42.95 -15.65
CA CYS A 365 -65.01 42.90 -16.12
C CYS A 365 -64.91 42.29 -17.53
N ARG A 366 -63.94 42.77 -18.31
CA ARG A 366 -63.68 42.24 -19.65
C ARG A 366 -63.06 40.86 -19.56
N THR A 367 -63.30 40.03 -20.57
CA THR A 367 -62.54 38.78 -20.78
C THR A 367 -61.04 39.10 -20.90
N GLY A 368 -60.20 38.31 -20.24
CA GLY A 368 -58.76 38.51 -20.16
C GLY A 368 -58.31 39.37 -18.96
N THR A 369 -59.22 39.76 -18.07
CA THR A 369 -58.87 40.48 -16.84
C THR A 369 -58.10 39.55 -15.90
N THR A 370 -56.93 39.99 -15.41
CA THR A 370 -56.09 39.22 -14.48
C THR A 370 -56.67 39.23 -13.07
N VAL A 371 -56.84 38.04 -12.50
CA VAL A 371 -57.39 37.79 -11.17
C VAL A 371 -56.29 37.46 -10.16
N ALA A 372 -55.33 36.63 -10.57
CA ALA A 372 -54.20 36.23 -9.74
C ALA A 372 -52.95 36.04 -10.58
N LEU A 373 -51.78 36.22 -9.95
CA LEU A 373 -50.49 35.79 -10.45
C LEU A 373 -50.00 34.65 -9.57
N ILE A 374 -49.53 33.58 -10.20
CA ILE A 374 -48.99 32.41 -9.52
C ILE A 374 -47.59 32.10 -10.08
N SER A 375 -46.73 31.60 -9.22
CA SER A 375 -45.41 31.06 -9.55
C SER A 375 -45.39 29.58 -9.18
N VAL A 376 -44.82 28.74 -10.02
CA VAL A 376 -44.72 27.30 -9.76
C VAL A 376 -43.27 26.87 -9.82
N ASN A 377 -42.70 26.52 -8.68
CA ASN A 377 -41.31 26.12 -8.60
C ASN A 377 -41.20 24.62 -8.33
N ASP A 378 -40.24 23.97 -8.95
CA ASP A 378 -39.87 22.58 -8.66
C ASP A 378 -38.37 22.57 -8.40
N LEU A 379 -37.93 21.84 -7.38
CA LEU A 379 -36.53 21.84 -6.96
C LEU A 379 -35.69 20.90 -7.81
N ASP A 380 -36.31 19.88 -8.41
CA ASP A 380 -35.64 18.90 -9.25
C ASP A 380 -35.09 19.56 -10.53
N SER A 381 -34.16 18.90 -11.20
CA SER A 381 -33.53 19.40 -12.42
C SER A 381 -34.05 18.70 -13.69
N GLY A 382 -33.77 19.31 -14.85
CA GLY A 382 -34.07 18.70 -16.15
C GLY A 382 -35.57 18.44 -16.37
N PRO A 383 -35.97 17.24 -16.83
CA PRO A 383 -37.38 16.87 -17.00
C PRO A 383 -38.17 16.77 -15.69
N ASN A 384 -37.50 16.44 -14.57
CA ASN A 384 -38.13 16.29 -13.26
C ASN A 384 -38.64 17.66 -12.79
N GLY A 385 -37.80 18.70 -12.84
CA GLY A 385 -38.23 20.06 -12.49
C GLY A 385 -39.12 20.80 -13.50
N LYS A 386 -39.51 20.18 -14.61
CA LYS A 386 -40.29 20.86 -15.66
C LYS A 386 -41.78 20.73 -15.39
N VAL A 387 -42.43 21.86 -15.12
CA VAL A 387 -43.82 21.90 -14.65
C VAL A 387 -44.83 22.33 -15.71
N SER A 388 -46.06 21.85 -15.55
CA SER A 388 -47.24 22.22 -16.34
C SER A 388 -48.42 22.52 -15.41
N CYS A 389 -49.20 23.56 -15.70
CA CYS A 389 -50.26 24.04 -14.82
C CYS A 389 -51.62 24.08 -15.52
N PHE A 390 -52.68 23.67 -14.83
CA PHE A 390 -54.06 23.77 -15.34
C PHE A 390 -55.07 23.96 -14.19
N ILE A 391 -56.24 24.49 -14.51
CA ILE A 391 -57.38 24.56 -13.58
C ILE A 391 -58.20 23.28 -13.74
N ARG A 392 -58.50 22.60 -12.63
CA ARG A 392 -59.20 21.31 -12.64
C ARG A 392 -60.66 21.46 -13.08
N GLU A 393 -61.34 22.48 -12.58
CA GLU A 393 -62.76 22.69 -12.84
C GLU A 393 -63.02 23.36 -14.20
N ALA A 394 -64.18 23.07 -14.79
CA ALA A 394 -64.67 23.81 -15.96
C ALA A 394 -65.34 25.13 -15.49
N VAL A 395 -64.53 26.16 -15.31
CA VAL A 395 -64.92 27.48 -14.77
C VAL A 395 -64.63 28.60 -15.78
N PRO A 396 -65.24 29.80 -15.62
CA PRO A 396 -65.03 30.94 -16.53
C PRO A 396 -63.65 31.61 -16.36
N PHE A 397 -62.62 30.84 -16.00
CA PHE A 397 -61.25 31.29 -15.80
C PHE A 397 -60.29 30.41 -16.60
N ALA A 398 -59.13 30.95 -16.95
CA ALA A 398 -58.07 30.24 -17.66
C ALA A 398 -56.70 30.64 -17.11
N ILE A 399 -55.72 29.75 -17.29
CA ILE A 399 -54.32 30.05 -17.02
C ILE A 399 -53.67 30.55 -18.31
N SER A 400 -53.04 31.71 -18.25
CA SER A 400 -52.21 32.26 -19.31
C SER A 400 -50.75 32.28 -18.86
N PRO A 401 -49.79 31.79 -19.66
CA PRO A 401 -48.38 31.94 -19.34
C PRO A 401 -48.01 33.44 -19.29
N SER A 402 -47.08 33.78 -18.40
CA SER A 402 -46.51 35.13 -18.28
C SER A 402 -45.19 35.24 -19.06
N LEU A 403 -44.53 36.40 -18.96
CA LEU A 403 -43.25 36.69 -19.64
C LEU A 403 -42.04 35.96 -19.02
N GLN A 404 -42.14 35.53 -17.76
CA GLN A 404 -41.11 34.75 -17.08
C GLN A 404 -41.51 33.28 -17.06
N ASP A 405 -40.52 32.41 -17.22
CA ASP A 405 -40.71 30.96 -17.08
C ASP A 405 -41.30 30.64 -15.71
N ASN A 406 -42.16 29.63 -15.68
CA ASN A 406 -42.83 29.13 -14.47
C ASN A 406 -43.75 30.14 -13.74
N MET A 407 -44.02 31.31 -14.34
CA MET A 407 -44.98 32.28 -13.83
C MET A 407 -46.23 32.34 -14.71
N TYR A 408 -47.40 32.31 -14.08
CA TYR A 408 -48.68 32.23 -14.77
C TYR A 408 -49.67 33.28 -14.23
N ALA A 409 -50.54 33.76 -15.11
CA ALA A 409 -51.65 34.63 -14.77
C ALA A 409 -52.98 33.89 -14.89
N ILE A 410 -53.80 33.96 -13.85
CA ILE A 410 -55.20 33.49 -13.90
C ILE A 410 -56.04 34.64 -14.42
N VAL A 411 -56.73 34.41 -15.54
CA VAL A 411 -57.51 35.43 -16.25
C VAL A 411 -58.96 34.99 -16.45
N THR A 412 -59.88 35.94 -16.58
CA THR A 412 -61.27 35.65 -16.94
C THR A 412 -61.36 35.15 -18.39
N LYS A 413 -61.99 34.00 -18.60
CA LYS A 413 -62.17 33.36 -19.91
C LYS A 413 -63.49 33.74 -20.58
N SER A 414 -64.52 33.98 -19.79
CA SER A 414 -65.84 34.42 -20.23
C SER A 414 -66.35 35.52 -19.30
N LEU A 415 -67.48 36.14 -19.67
CA LEU A 415 -68.18 37.08 -18.80
C LEU A 415 -68.60 36.40 -17.49
N LEU A 416 -68.61 37.18 -16.42
CA LEU A 416 -69.06 36.77 -15.10
C LEU A 416 -70.44 37.39 -14.86
N ASP A 417 -71.24 36.73 -14.03
CA ASP A 417 -72.57 37.16 -13.62
C ASP A 417 -72.72 36.74 -12.15
N ARG A 418 -72.84 37.73 -11.27
CA ARG A 418 -72.87 37.53 -9.82
C ARG A 418 -74.21 36.95 -9.39
N GLU A 419 -75.31 37.35 -10.02
CA GLU A 419 -76.66 36.82 -9.79
C GLU A 419 -76.74 35.33 -10.15
N GLU A 420 -76.01 34.90 -11.19
CA GLU A 420 -75.84 33.48 -11.51
C GLU A 420 -74.92 32.79 -10.49
N LYS A 421 -73.72 33.34 -10.26
CA LYS A 421 -72.71 32.74 -9.37
C LYS A 421 -71.73 33.75 -8.79
N SER A 422 -71.93 34.09 -7.52
CA SER A 422 -71.13 35.05 -6.76
C SER A 422 -69.76 34.55 -6.26
N PHE A 423 -69.47 33.25 -6.36
CA PHE A 423 -68.25 32.64 -5.80
C PHE A 423 -67.69 31.49 -6.64
N TYR A 424 -66.36 31.48 -6.81
CA TYR A 424 -65.62 30.41 -7.47
C TYR A 424 -64.42 29.96 -6.62
N GLY A 425 -64.37 28.67 -6.29
CA GLY A 425 -63.14 28.02 -5.82
C GLY A 425 -62.38 27.44 -7.00
N LEU A 426 -61.26 28.06 -7.36
CA LEU A 426 -60.42 27.65 -8.49
C LEU A 426 -59.32 26.72 -7.98
N THR A 427 -59.36 25.42 -8.30
CA THR A 427 -58.29 24.50 -7.94
C THR A 427 -57.27 24.45 -9.07
N VAL A 428 -56.14 25.12 -8.83
CA VAL A 428 -54.97 25.06 -9.72
C VAL A 428 -54.18 23.80 -9.41
N VAL A 429 -53.85 23.03 -10.43
CA VAL A 429 -53.01 21.83 -10.34
C VAL A 429 -51.72 22.09 -11.11
N ALA A 430 -50.59 21.91 -10.45
CA ALA A 430 -49.27 21.87 -11.06
C ALA A 430 -48.80 20.42 -11.12
N LYS A 431 -48.23 20.03 -12.25
CA LYS A 431 -47.75 18.68 -12.50
C LYS A 431 -46.42 18.73 -13.23
N ASP A 432 -45.43 18.01 -12.71
CA ASP A 432 -44.13 17.87 -13.35
C ASP A 432 -44.17 16.95 -14.59
N THR A 433 -43.01 16.78 -15.24
CA THR A 433 -42.83 15.82 -16.34
C THR A 433 -41.95 14.63 -15.98
N GLY A 434 -41.71 14.40 -14.69
CA GLY A 434 -40.95 13.27 -14.18
C GLY A 434 -41.67 11.93 -14.34
N GLU A 435 -40.93 10.83 -14.17
CA GLU A 435 -41.47 9.46 -14.12
C GLU A 435 -41.03 8.76 -12.82
N PRO A 436 -41.92 8.54 -11.84
CA PRO A 436 -43.34 8.89 -11.83
C PRO A 436 -43.58 10.38 -11.66
N SER A 437 -44.61 10.91 -12.31
CA SER A 437 -44.93 12.34 -12.23
C SER A 437 -45.56 12.71 -10.88
N LEU A 438 -45.07 13.77 -10.24
CA LEU A 438 -45.63 14.36 -9.03
C LEU A 438 -46.48 15.60 -9.36
N SER A 439 -47.35 15.96 -8.41
CA SER A 439 -48.27 17.08 -8.60
C SER A 439 -48.69 17.69 -7.27
N SER A 440 -48.99 18.98 -7.29
CA SER A 440 -49.60 19.70 -6.18
C SER A 440 -50.84 20.46 -6.62
N GLU A 441 -51.67 20.81 -5.64
CA GLU A 441 -52.89 21.56 -5.88
C GLU A 441 -53.05 22.72 -4.91
N LYS A 442 -53.62 23.82 -5.39
CA LYS A 442 -53.92 25.01 -4.58
C LYS A 442 -55.25 25.62 -4.99
N THR A 443 -56.14 25.81 -4.02
CA THR A 443 -57.45 26.41 -4.27
C THR A 443 -57.42 27.91 -4.00
N ILE A 444 -57.82 28.70 -5.00
CA ILE A 444 -57.93 30.16 -4.94
C ILE A 444 -59.42 30.53 -4.91
N ALA A 445 -59.83 31.28 -3.89
CA ALA A 445 -61.21 31.64 -3.64
C ALA A 445 -61.53 33.01 -4.25
N VAL A 446 -62.14 33.04 -5.44
CA VAL A 446 -62.51 34.26 -6.17
C VAL A 446 -63.95 34.65 -5.85
N VAL A 447 -64.12 35.87 -5.35
CA VAL A 447 -65.45 36.47 -5.12
C VAL A 447 -65.78 37.39 -6.29
N VAL A 448 -66.98 37.26 -6.85
CA VAL A 448 -67.49 38.19 -7.85
C VAL A 448 -68.12 39.37 -7.12
N SER A 449 -67.66 40.60 -7.40
CA SER A 449 -68.23 41.81 -6.80
C SER A 449 -69.35 42.37 -7.67
N ASP A 450 -70.40 42.78 -7.00
CA ASP A 450 -71.63 43.34 -7.55
C ASP A 450 -71.43 44.64 -8.34
N VAL A 451 -72.12 44.74 -9.46
CA VAL A 451 -72.28 45.93 -10.30
C VAL A 451 -73.77 46.12 -10.53
N ASN A 452 -74.25 47.36 -10.41
CA ASN A 452 -75.67 47.67 -10.60
C ASN A 452 -76.08 47.56 -12.09
N ASP A 453 -76.37 46.35 -12.54
CA ASP A 453 -76.73 46.04 -13.93
C ASP A 453 -78.15 45.49 -14.07
N ASN A 454 -78.83 45.21 -12.95
CA ASN A 454 -80.25 44.93 -12.91
C ASN A 454 -81.04 46.17 -12.48
N ARG A 455 -82.34 46.16 -12.77
CA ARG A 455 -83.25 47.25 -12.39
C ARG A 455 -84.36 46.72 -11.50
N PRO A 456 -84.92 47.52 -10.58
CA PRO A 456 -86.02 47.07 -9.74
C PRO A 456 -87.22 46.67 -10.61
N GLN A 457 -87.67 45.43 -10.45
CA GLN A 457 -88.82 44.90 -11.19
C GLN A 457 -90.00 44.70 -10.25
N PHE A 458 -91.12 45.36 -10.55
CA PHE A 458 -92.39 45.12 -9.87
C PHE A 458 -92.89 43.69 -10.09
N SER A 459 -93.48 43.08 -9.05
CA SER A 459 -93.99 41.70 -9.13
C SER A 459 -95.15 41.56 -10.13
N LEU A 460 -95.89 42.64 -10.39
CA LEU A 460 -96.94 42.71 -11.40
C LEU A 460 -96.81 44.01 -12.19
N SER A 461 -97.07 43.96 -13.49
CA SER A 461 -97.19 45.15 -14.33
C SER A 461 -98.17 44.88 -15.48
N PRO A 462 -99.36 45.51 -15.50
CA PRO A 462 -99.86 46.51 -14.54
C PRO A 462 -100.41 45.87 -13.25
N TYR A 463 -100.38 46.63 -12.15
CA TYR A 463 -101.19 46.31 -10.98
C TYR A 463 -102.64 46.77 -11.19
N THR A 464 -103.60 45.93 -10.82
CA THR A 464 -105.02 46.30 -10.78
C THR A 464 -105.53 46.13 -9.36
N PHE A 465 -106.09 47.20 -8.79
CA PHE A 465 -106.65 47.21 -7.44
C PHE A 465 -108.13 47.61 -7.51
N TYR A 466 -108.96 47.00 -6.66
CA TYR A 466 -110.36 47.35 -6.52
C TYR A 466 -110.56 47.96 -5.12
N ILE A 467 -111.19 49.13 -5.06
CA ILE A 467 -111.41 49.88 -3.81
C ILE A 467 -112.91 50.06 -3.62
N THR A 468 -113.40 49.77 -2.42
CA THR A 468 -114.81 49.99 -2.06
C THR A 468 -115.07 51.46 -1.79
N GLU A 469 -116.21 51.97 -2.27
CA GLU A 469 -116.66 53.33 -1.96
C GLU A 469 -116.88 53.51 -0.44
N ASN A 470 -116.56 54.70 0.09
CA ASN A 470 -116.62 55.04 1.52
C ASN A 470 -115.62 54.28 2.42
N ASN A 471 -114.41 54.02 1.94
CA ASN A 471 -113.35 53.42 2.74
C ASN A 471 -112.88 54.35 3.88
N ASP A 472 -112.36 53.76 4.95
CA ASP A 472 -111.85 54.49 6.11
C ASP A 472 -110.65 55.37 5.76
N LEU A 473 -110.60 56.57 6.37
CA LEU A 473 -109.48 57.50 6.25
C LEU A 473 -108.19 56.85 6.78
N ALA A 474 -107.11 56.95 6.00
CA ALA A 474 -105.77 56.44 6.31
C ALA A 474 -105.64 54.90 6.44
N ALA A 475 -106.63 54.12 6.02
CA ALA A 475 -106.47 52.67 5.91
C ALA A 475 -105.50 52.31 4.76
N PRO A 476 -104.59 51.34 4.96
CA PRO A 476 -103.72 50.86 3.88
C PRO A 476 -104.57 50.21 2.79
N LEU A 477 -104.50 50.74 1.56
CA LEU A 477 -105.33 50.28 0.44
C LEU A 477 -104.72 49.05 -0.25
N PHE A 478 -103.44 49.15 -0.60
CA PHE A 478 -102.70 48.12 -1.31
C PHE A 478 -101.22 48.24 -0.97
N SER A 479 -100.49 47.13 -1.15
CA SER A 479 -99.04 47.10 -1.13
C SER A 479 -98.53 46.68 -2.50
N VAL A 480 -97.47 47.35 -2.95
CA VAL A 480 -96.71 46.95 -4.13
C VAL A 480 -95.39 46.36 -3.68
N ARG A 481 -94.85 45.44 -4.48
CA ARG A 481 -93.54 44.84 -4.23
C ARG A 481 -92.74 44.88 -5.52
N ALA A 482 -91.50 45.31 -5.42
CA ALA A 482 -90.48 45.14 -6.43
C ALA A 482 -89.34 44.29 -5.86
N SER A 483 -88.59 43.67 -6.74
CA SER A 483 -87.37 42.93 -6.45
C SER A 483 -86.26 43.42 -7.36
N ASP A 484 -85.07 43.53 -6.81
CA ASP A 484 -83.84 43.84 -7.51
C ASP A 484 -82.83 42.76 -7.11
N PRO A 485 -82.26 42.01 -8.07
CA PRO A 485 -81.40 40.87 -7.77
C PRO A 485 -79.96 41.24 -7.37
N ASP A 486 -79.56 42.50 -7.52
CA ASP A 486 -78.23 43.01 -7.13
C ASP A 486 -77.94 42.84 -5.61
N ASP A 487 -76.77 43.26 -5.14
CA ASP A 487 -76.35 43.15 -3.73
C ASP A 487 -76.28 44.50 -2.99
N GLY A 488 -76.46 44.45 -1.67
CA GLY A 488 -76.27 45.60 -0.78
C GLY A 488 -77.11 46.83 -1.18
N ASP A 489 -76.43 47.96 -1.37
CA ASP A 489 -77.07 49.24 -1.71
C ASP A 489 -77.68 49.24 -3.13
N ASN A 490 -77.18 48.40 -4.05
CA ASN A 490 -77.70 48.33 -5.41
C ASN A 490 -79.09 47.69 -5.46
N ALA A 491 -79.37 46.73 -4.58
CA ALA A 491 -80.71 46.17 -4.42
C ALA A 491 -81.63 46.94 -3.45
N HIS A 492 -81.22 48.10 -2.95
CA HIS A 492 -82.05 48.90 -2.04
C HIS A 492 -83.14 49.68 -2.79
N ILE A 493 -84.37 49.19 -2.71
CA ILE A 493 -85.51 49.75 -3.45
C ILE A 493 -86.20 50.88 -2.66
N VAL A 494 -86.37 52.04 -3.30
CA VAL A 494 -87.18 53.16 -2.81
C VAL A 494 -88.38 53.38 -3.72
N TYR A 495 -89.58 53.42 -3.15
CA TYR A 495 -90.83 53.62 -3.90
C TYR A 495 -91.23 55.09 -3.93
N HIS A 496 -91.58 55.58 -5.12
CA HIS A 496 -92.12 56.92 -5.32
C HIS A 496 -93.40 56.86 -6.17
N ILE A 497 -94.41 57.62 -5.78
CA ILE A 497 -95.60 57.83 -6.61
C ILE A 497 -95.27 58.96 -7.58
N CYS A 498 -95.13 58.63 -8.87
CA CYS A 498 -94.92 59.65 -9.89
C CYS A 498 -96.19 60.49 -10.05
N SER A 499 -96.10 61.80 -9.84
CA SER A 499 -97.20 62.70 -10.18
C SER A 499 -97.35 62.77 -11.69
N LEU A 500 -98.33 62.06 -12.26
CA LEU A 500 -98.72 62.25 -13.63
C LEU A 500 -99.59 63.51 -13.72
N THR A 501 -99.12 64.51 -14.48
CA THR A 501 -99.94 65.61 -15.00
C THR A 501 -100.87 65.10 -16.11
N GLY A 502 -101.75 64.16 -15.78
CA GLY A 502 -102.75 63.58 -16.69
C GLY A 502 -103.72 62.67 -15.96
N ASP A 503 -105.01 62.88 -16.20
CA ASP A 503 -106.17 62.33 -15.49
C ASP A 503 -106.03 60.89 -14.99
N VAL A 504 -106.27 60.68 -13.70
CA VAL A 504 -106.66 59.39 -13.15
C VAL A 504 -108.03 59.06 -13.74
N LEU A 505 -108.07 58.27 -14.81
CA LEU A 505 -109.31 57.70 -15.34
C LEU A 505 -109.83 56.64 -14.37
N LEU A 506 -110.56 57.10 -13.35
CA LEU A 506 -111.48 56.25 -12.60
C LEU A 506 -112.61 55.83 -13.54
N LYS A 507 -112.47 54.65 -14.16
CA LYS A 507 -113.62 53.95 -14.74
C LYS A 507 -114.46 53.42 -13.58
N ARG A 508 -115.70 53.90 -13.50
CA ARG A 508 -116.76 53.34 -12.64
C ARG A 508 -117.06 51.89 -12.98
#